data_AF-A0A521T6Z0-F1
#
_entry.id   AF-A0A521T6Z0-F1
#
_cell.length_a   1.000
_cell.length_b   1.000
_cell.length_c   1.000
_cell.angle_alpha   90.00
_cell.angle_beta   90.00
_cell.angle_gamma   90.00
#
_symmetry.space_group_name_H-M   'P 1'
#
loop_
_entity.id
_entity.type
_entity.pdbx_description
1 polymer ?
#
loop_
_entity_poly.entity_id
_entity_poly.type
_entity_poly.pdbx_seq_one_letter_code
_entity_poly.pdbx_strand_id
1 'polypeptide(L)'
;MDPDVLLMDEPFAALDAQTRDLLLVEMQLIWEKTKKTILFVTHNVTEATVLGTKVAVFSNRPSTIKKIINVDYKRPRLVEDQNLFPLQQEILSELRPEVKKS
;
A
#
# COMPACT_ATOMS: atom_id res chain seq x y z
N MET A 1 -8.98 -19.95 15.59
CA MET A 1 -8.57 -20.12 14.18
C MET A 1 -7.51 -19.08 13.92
N ASP A 2 -6.31 -19.49 13.52
CA ASP A 2 -5.23 -18.58 13.14
C ASP A 2 -5.14 -18.57 11.60
N PRO A 3 -5.75 -17.60 10.90
CA PRO A 3 -5.86 -17.65 9.45
C PRO A 3 -4.51 -17.42 8.76
N ASP A 4 -4.26 -18.14 7.67
CA ASP A 4 -3.03 -18.02 6.87
C ASP A 4 -3.03 -16.75 6.00
N VAL A 5 -4.22 -16.25 5.68
CA VAL A 5 -4.44 -15.09 4.81
C VAL A 5 -5.38 -14.09 5.48
N LEU A 6 -4.98 -12.82 5.50
CA LEU A 6 -5.79 -11.68 5.94
C LEU A 6 -6.14 -10.82 4.73
N LEU A 7 -7.45 -10.63 4.52
CA LEU A 7 -7.99 -9.75 3.48
C LEU A 7 -8.58 -8.50 4.15
N MET A 8 -8.23 -7.31 3.66
CA MET A 8 -8.73 -6.04 4.22
C MET A 8 -9.14 -5.09 3.09
N ASP A 9 -10.29 -4.44 3.25
CA ASP A 9 -10.74 -3.39 2.33
C ASP A 9 -10.73 -2.06 3.08
N GLU A 10 -9.94 -1.10 2.59
CA GLU A 10 -9.76 0.24 3.16
C GLU A 10 -9.55 0.27 4.70
N PRO A 11 -8.61 -0.53 5.26
CA PRO A 11 -8.51 -0.79 6.70
C PRO A 11 -8.23 0.44 7.57
N PHE A 12 -7.67 1.52 6.99
CA PHE A 12 -7.26 2.71 7.73
C PHE A 12 -8.02 3.98 7.34
N ALA A 13 -9.03 3.88 6.46
CA ALA A 13 -9.74 5.04 5.92
C ALA A 13 -10.53 5.85 6.96
N ALA A 14 -10.95 5.21 8.06
CA ALA A 14 -11.75 5.82 9.12
C ALA A 14 -10.92 6.44 10.26
N LEU A 15 -9.59 6.43 10.17
CA LEU A 15 -8.70 6.86 11.23
C LEU A 15 -8.18 8.28 11.00
N ASP A 16 -7.92 8.99 12.10
CA ASP A 16 -7.14 10.22 12.04
C ASP A 16 -5.67 9.92 11.71
N ALA A 17 -4.94 10.96 11.29
CA ALA A 17 -3.56 10.81 10.83
C ALA A 17 -2.62 10.20 11.88
N GLN A 18 -2.70 10.63 13.15
CA GLN A 18 -1.80 10.15 14.19
C GLN A 18 -2.07 8.68 14.50
N THR A 19 -3.35 8.31 14.65
CA THR A 19 -3.74 6.92 14.90
C THR A 19 -3.37 6.03 13.73
N ARG A 20 -3.58 6.49 12.49
CA ARG A 20 -3.20 5.75 11.30
C ARG A 20 -1.70 5.46 11.27
N ASP A 21 -0.85 6.47 11.45
CA ASP A 21 0.60 6.32 11.34
C ASP A 21 1.13 5.34 12.39
N LEU A 22 0.59 5.38 13.60
CA LEU A 22 0.85 4.37 14.64
C LEU A 22 0.47 2.96 14.17
N LEU A 23 -0.74 2.77 13.64
CA LEU A 23 -1.20 1.45 13.20
C LEU A 23 -0.44 0.93 11.97
N LEU A 24 0.07 1.79 11.10
CA LEU A 24 0.94 1.38 10.00
C LEU A 24 2.24 0.77 10.51
N VAL A 25 2.79 1.30 11.60
CA VAL A 25 3.98 0.72 12.25
C VAL A 25 3.63 -0.61 12.93
N GLU A 26 2.58 -0.64 13.75
CA GLU A 26 2.15 -1.85 14.44
C GLU A 26 1.83 -3.00 13.48
N MET A 27 1.18 -2.70 12.35
CA MET A 27 0.86 -3.69 11.33
C MET A 27 2.11 -4.33 10.72
N GLN A 28 3.17 -3.54 10.52
CA GLN A 28 4.47 -4.07 10.06
C GLN A 28 5.10 -4.98 11.11
N LEU A 29 5.07 -4.59 12.39
CA LEU A 29 5.64 -5.39 13.48
C LEU A 29 4.89 -6.72 13.67
N ILE A 30 3.55 -6.69 13.58
CA ILE A 30 2.72 -7.90 13.62
C ILE A 30 3.03 -8.79 12.43
N TRP A 31 3.09 -8.22 11.22
CA TRP A 31 3.45 -8.97 10.03
C TRP A 31 4.86 -9.57 10.13
N GLU A 32 5.83 -8.85 10.70
CA GLU A 32 7.18 -9.36 10.89
C GLU A 32 7.24 -10.56 11.83
N LYS A 33 6.42 -10.56 12.88
CA LYS A 33 6.33 -11.66 13.85
C LYS A 33 5.53 -12.86 13.32
N THR A 34 4.43 -12.59 12.62
CA THR A 34 3.47 -13.62 12.21
C THR A 34 3.73 -14.17 10.81
N LYS A 35 4.40 -13.40 9.94
CA LYS A 35 4.65 -13.69 8.53
C LYS A 35 3.40 -14.10 7.73
N LYS A 36 2.23 -13.64 8.17
CA LYS A 36 0.95 -13.92 7.48
C LYS A 36 0.92 -13.29 6.10
N THR A 37 0.18 -13.92 5.19
CA THR A 37 -0.10 -13.32 3.89
C THR A 37 -1.19 -12.27 4.09
N ILE A 38 -0.92 -11.03 3.72
CA ILE A 38 -1.86 -9.92 3.85
C ILE A 38 -2.11 -9.36 2.45
N LEU A 39 -3.37 -9.33 2.04
CA LEU A 39 -3.83 -8.61 0.85
C LEU A 39 -4.79 -7.53 1.32
N PHE A 40 -4.50 -6.28 0.97
CA PHE A 40 -5.39 -5.18 1.28
C PHE A 40 -5.55 -4.25 0.11
N VAL A 41 -6.71 -3.60 0.06
CA VAL A 41 -7.05 -2.57 -0.91
C VAL A 41 -7.04 -1.23 -0.18
N THR A 42 -6.41 -0.23 -0.79
CA THR A 42 -6.37 1.14 -0.29
C THR A 42 -6.31 2.12 -1.46
N HIS A 43 -6.93 3.28 -1.30
CA HIS A 43 -6.75 4.43 -2.19
C HIS A 43 -5.60 5.35 -1.74
N ASN A 44 -4.94 5.03 -0.63
CA ASN A 44 -3.84 5.81 -0.07
C ASN A 44 -2.47 5.26 -0.50
N VAL A 45 -1.75 6.04 -1.29
CA VAL A 45 -0.41 5.68 -1.81
C VAL A 45 0.62 5.50 -0.69
N THR A 46 0.52 6.27 0.39
CA THR A 46 1.41 6.13 1.54
C THR A 46 1.22 4.77 2.20
N GLU A 47 -0.03 4.35 2.46
CA GLU A 47 -0.33 3.05 3.05
C GLU A 47 0.21 1.90 2.18
N ALA A 48 -0.01 2.00 0.86
CA ALA A 48 0.47 1.01 -0.10
C ALA A 48 1.99 0.86 -0.08
N THR A 49 2.74 1.96 -0.01
CA THR A 49 4.22 1.93 0.01
C THR A 49 4.80 1.53 1.38
N VAL A 50 4.19 1.98 2.47
CA VAL A 50 4.65 1.68 3.83
C VAL A 50 4.42 0.20 4.16
N LEU A 51 3.27 -0.36 3.80
CA LEU A 51 2.94 -1.75 4.15
C LEU A 51 3.32 -2.75 3.06
N GLY A 52 3.18 -2.39 1.79
CA GLY A 52 3.27 -3.32 0.67
C GLY A 52 4.66 -3.92 0.48
N THR A 53 4.73 -5.22 0.21
CA THR A 53 5.90 -5.84 -0.47
C THR A 53 5.77 -5.68 -1.98
N LYS A 54 4.54 -5.81 -2.49
CA LYS A 54 4.15 -5.56 -3.88
C LYS A 54 2.91 -4.69 -3.90
N VAL A 55 2.89 -3.70 -4.77
CA VAL A 55 1.75 -2.82 -4.99
C VAL A 55 1.23 -3.03 -6.40
N ALA A 56 0.04 -3.59 -6.54
CA ALA A 56 -0.65 -3.70 -7.81
C ALA A 56 -1.51 -2.45 -8.04
N VAL A 57 -1.23 -1.71 -9.11
CA VAL A 57 -2.01 -0.54 -9.53
C VAL A 57 -3.04 -1.00 -10.55
N PHE A 58 -4.32 -0.71 -10.29
CA PHE A 58 -5.43 -1.09 -11.15
C PHE A 58 -5.81 0.05 -12.11
N SER A 59 -6.20 -0.30 -13.34
CA SER A 59 -6.74 0.64 -14.31
C SER A 59 -8.17 1.08 -13.93
N ASN A 60 -8.61 2.19 -14.54
CA ASN A 60 -10.02 2.56 -14.59
C ASN A 60 -10.86 1.45 -15.21
N ARG A 61 -12.17 1.50 -14.99
CA ARG A 61 -13.13 0.50 -15.49
C ARG A 61 -13.08 0.38 -17.03
N PRO A 62 -13.09 -0.84 -17.59
CA PRO A 62 -13.00 -2.14 -16.92
C PRO A 62 -11.60 -2.38 -16.30
N SER A 63 -11.57 -2.83 -15.06
CA SER A 63 -10.34 -2.83 -14.25
C SER A 63 -9.41 -3.98 -14.61
N THR A 64 -8.15 -3.65 -14.87
CA THR A 64 -7.05 -4.58 -15.13
C THR A 64 -5.85 -4.14 -14.30
N ILE A 65 -4.90 -5.05 -14.04
CA ILE A 65 -3.64 -4.66 -13.39
C ILE A 65 -2.83 -3.88 -14.42
N LYS A 66 -2.67 -2.57 -14.20
CA LYS A 66 -1.86 -1.69 -15.04
C LYS A 66 -0.37 -1.92 -14.80
N LYS A 67 0.01 -2.07 -13.53
CA LYS A 67 1.40 -2.26 -13.12
C LYS A 67 1.49 -2.96 -11.77
N ILE A 68 2.58 -3.68 -11.56
CA ILE A 68 2.98 -4.20 -10.25
C ILE A 68 4.34 -3.58 -9.91
N ILE A 69 4.39 -2.91 -8.76
CA ILE A 69 5.59 -2.23 -8.25
C ILE A 69 6.09 -3.02 -7.04
N ASN A 70 7.36 -3.42 -7.06
CA ASN A 70 8.00 -4.08 -5.91
C ASN A 70 8.55 -3.01 -4.97
N VAL A 71 8.29 -3.14 -3.67
CA VAL A 71 8.80 -2.24 -2.64
C VAL A 71 9.92 -2.96 -1.90
N ASP A 72 11.09 -3.02 -2.52
CA ASP A 72 12.28 -3.71 -2.01
C ASP A 72 13.08 -2.80 -1.06
N TYR A 73 12.44 -2.43 0.04
CA TYR A 73 13.01 -1.56 1.05
C TYR A 73 12.79 -2.11 2.47
N LYS A 74 13.73 -1.89 3.39
CA LYS A 74 13.67 -2.49 4.74
C LYS A 74 12.47 -2.00 5.55
N ARG A 75 12.03 -2.80 6.51
CA ARG A 75 11.01 -2.47 7.51
C ARG A 75 11.66 -2.32 8.90
N PRO A 76 11.05 -1.59 9.86
CA PRO A 76 9.81 -0.82 9.72
C PRO A 76 10.00 0.43 8.88
N ARG A 77 9.00 0.76 8.08
CA ARG A 77 8.92 1.95 7.24
C ARG A 77 8.03 2.98 7.91
N LEU A 78 8.41 4.24 7.80
CA LEU A 78 7.65 5.37 8.31
C LEU A 78 7.04 6.16 7.16
N VAL A 79 6.00 6.93 7.45
CA VAL A 79 5.32 7.78 6.46
C VAL A 79 6.27 8.85 5.92
N GLU A 80 7.19 9.33 6.77
CA GLU A 80 8.18 10.36 6.46
C GLU A 80 9.44 9.82 5.77
N ASP A 81 9.52 8.51 5.49
CA ASP A 81 10.70 7.92 4.87
C ASP A 81 10.87 8.39 3.42
N GLN A 82 11.85 9.25 3.21
CA GLN A 82 12.16 9.84 1.91
C GLN A 82 12.56 8.78 0.86
N ASN A 83 13.03 7.60 1.26
CA ASN A 83 13.37 6.52 0.34
C ASN A 83 12.13 5.91 -0.32
N LEU A 84 10.93 6.12 0.24
CA LEU A 84 9.67 5.68 -0.36
C LEU A 84 9.14 6.66 -1.39
N PHE A 85 9.59 7.91 -1.38
CA PHE A 85 9.07 8.96 -2.25
C PHE A 85 9.14 8.61 -3.75
N PRO A 86 10.23 8.02 -4.29
CA PRO A 86 10.26 7.62 -5.69
C PRO A 86 9.16 6.60 -6.05
N LEU A 87 8.91 5.63 -5.17
CA LEU A 87 7.87 4.61 -5.37
C LEU A 87 6.47 5.21 -5.25
N GLN A 88 6.26 6.15 -4.33
CA GLN A 88 5.01 6.89 -4.20
C GLN A 88 4.73 7.71 -5.47
N GLN A 89 5.74 8.40 -6.01
CA GLN A 89 5.62 9.14 -7.27
C GLN A 89 5.31 8.21 -8.44
N GLU A 90 5.95 7.04 -8.49
CA GLU A 90 5.65 6.03 -9.51
C GLU A 90 4.19 5.57 -9.44
N ILE A 91 3.71 5.16 -8.26
CA ILE A 91 2.30 4.76 -8.07
C ILE A 91 1.34 5.89 -8.45
N LEU A 92 1.61 7.12 -8.00
CA LEU A 92 0.79 8.28 -8.36
C LEU A 92 0.76 8.53 -9.86
N SER A 93 1.88 8.35 -10.56
CA SER A 93 1.96 8.50 -12.01
C SER A 93 1.11 7.46 -12.75
N GLU A 94 1.05 6.23 -12.23
CA GLU A 94 0.24 5.16 -12.80
C GLU A 94 -1.26 5.34 -12.53
N LEU A 95 -1.62 5.94 -11.38
CA LEU A 95 -3.00 6.28 -11.03
C LEU A 95 -3.55 7.47 -11.83
N ARG A 96 -2.69 8.34 -12.37
CA ARG A 96 -3.14 9.45 -13.20
C ARG A 96 -3.88 8.91 -14.43
N PRO A 97 -5.07 9.46 -14.74
CA PRO A 97 -5.78 9.06 -15.95
C PRO A 97 -4.92 9.36 -17.16
N GLU A 98 -4.85 8.40 -18.09
CA GLU A 98 -4.32 8.66 -19.41
C GLU A 98 -5.20 9.75 -20.04
N VAL A 99 -4.65 10.96 -20.15
CA VAL A 99 -5.31 12.01 -20.92
C VAL A 99 -5.34 11.49 -22.35
N LYS A 100 -6.51 11.01 -22.78
CA LYS A 100 -6.76 10.71 -24.18
C LYS A 100 -6.44 11.99 -24.96
N LYS A 101 -5.33 12.00 -25.69
CA LYS A 101 -5.14 12.95 -26.79
C LYS A 101 -6.28 12.67 -27.76
N SER A 102 -7.28 13.55 -27.75
CA SER A 102 -8.30 13.60 -28.79
C SER A 102 -7.72 14.25 -30.04
#